data_AF-A0A841UEW8-F1
#
_entry.id   AF-A0A841UEW8-F1
#
_cell.length_a   1.000
_cell.length_b   1.000
_cell.length_c   1.000
_cell.angle_alpha   90.00
_cell.angle_beta   90.00
_cell.angle_gamma   90.00
#
_symmetry.space_group_name_H-M   'P 1'
#
loop_
_entity.id
_entity.type
_entity.pdbx_description
1 polymer ?
#
loop_
_entity_poly.entity_id
_entity_poly.type
_entity_poly.pdbx_seq_one_letter_code
_entity_poly.pdbx_strand_id
1 'polypeptide(L)'
;MNQPNEIQRQQHQRFTEIFNQGKQRYIQAVGNSKGYLSSVKGKDYLSDEEREEAKQLLKQIFQTTTAQLNQRDLDMARGNRGVDELKS
;
A
#
# COMPACT_ATOMS: atom_id res chain seq x y z
N MET A 1 12.55 14.92 7.79
CA MET A 1 11.26 15.25 7.15
C MET A 1 10.66 13.96 6.60
N ASN A 2 9.45 13.58 7.05
CA ASN A 2 8.82 12.26 6.85
C ASN A 2 7.98 12.15 5.56
N GLN A 3 8.29 12.92 4.51
CA GLN A 3 7.51 12.98 3.27
C GLN A 3 7.25 11.63 2.56
N PRO A 4 8.21 10.68 2.45
CA PRO A 4 7.94 9.41 1.79
C PRO A 4 6.89 8.55 2.52
N ASN A 5 6.72 8.72 3.83
CA ASN A 5 5.70 8.01 4.60
C ASN A 5 4.30 8.59 4.38
N GLU A 6 4.19 9.89 4.10
CA GLU A 6 2.88 10.53 3.88
C GLU A 6 2.27 10.18 2.53
N ILE A 7 3.10 10.13 1.47
CA ILE A 7 2.66 9.71 0.14
C ILE A 7 2.21 8.25 0.16
N GLN A 8 2.96 7.36 0.81
CA GLN A 8 2.56 5.96 0.98
C GLN A 8 1.25 5.84 1.78
N ARG A 9 1.10 6.61 2.86
CA ARG A 9 -0.14 6.64 3.65
C ARG A 9 -1.32 7.06 2.79
N GLN A 10 -1.18 8.10 1.97
CA GLN A 10 -2.22 8.55 1.05
C GLN A 10 -2.55 7.49 -0.01
N GLN A 11 -1.55 6.83 -0.60
CA GLN A 11 -1.76 5.74 -1.57
C GLN A 11 -2.51 4.55 -0.94
N HIS A 12 -2.14 4.16 0.29
CA HIS A 12 -2.84 3.12 1.04
C HIS A 12 -4.29 3.50 1.39
N GLN A 13 -4.50 4.75 1.80
CA GLN A 13 -5.84 5.27 2.08
C GLN A 13 -6.70 5.22 0.83
N ARG A 14 -6.19 5.70 -0.30
CA ARG A 14 -6.90 5.69 -1.58
C ARG A 14 -7.21 4.27 -2.06
N PHE A 15 -6.24 3.36 -1.95
CA PHE A 15 -6.43 1.95 -2.27
C PHE A 15 -7.57 1.34 -1.45
N THR A 16 -7.62 1.63 -0.15
CA THR A 16 -8.68 1.14 0.75
C THR A 16 -10.04 1.76 0.43
N GLU A 17 -10.07 3.05 0.08
CA GLU A 17 -11.28 3.78 -0.26
C GLU A 17 -11.99 3.16 -1.47
N ILE A 18 -11.25 2.78 -2.52
CA ILE A 18 -11.79 2.13 -3.71
C ILE A 18 -12.58 0.86 -3.32
N PHE A 19 -12.01 -0.04 -2.53
CA PHE A 19 -12.70 -1.27 -2.13
C PHE A 19 -13.85 -1.03 -1.16
N ASN A 20 -13.78 0.02 -0.34
CA ASN A 20 -14.89 0.40 0.52
C ASN A 20 -16.08 0.88 -0.31
N GLN A 21 -15.85 1.65 -1.37
CA GLN A 21 -16.90 2.07 -2.29
C GLN A 21 -17.54 0.86 -2.99
N GLY A 22 -16.74 -0.07 -3.51
CA GLY A 22 -17.23 -1.34 -4.07
C GLY A 22 -18.07 -2.14 -3.07
N LYS A 23 -17.61 -2.24 -1.82
CA LYS A 23 -18.34 -2.93 -0.75
C LYS A 23 -19.66 -2.25 -0.43
N GLN A 24 -19.70 -0.93 -0.38
CA GLN A 24 -20.95 -0.18 -0.15
C GLN A 24 -21.95 -0.44 -1.29
N ARG A 25 -21.50 -0.40 -2.56
CA ARG A 25 -22.34 -0.71 -3.71
C ARG A 25 -22.85 -2.16 -3.67
N TYR A 26 -22.00 -3.11 -3.30
CA TYR A 26 -22.39 -4.51 -3.07
C TYR A 26 -23.51 -4.61 -2.02
N ILE A 27 -23.34 -3.95 -0.86
CA ILE A 27 -24.34 -3.97 0.22
C ILE A 27 -25.64 -3.33 -0.24
N GLN A 28 -25.59 -2.23 -1.01
CA GLN A 28 -26.78 -1.58 -1.56
C GLN A 28 -27.52 -2.49 -2.55
N ALA A 29 -26.80 -3.28 -3.36
CA ALA A 29 -27.41 -4.18 -4.34
C ALA A 29 -27.92 -5.49 -3.73
N VAL A 30 -27.19 -6.08 -2.78
CA VAL A 30 -27.45 -7.42 -2.22
C VAL A 30 -28.15 -7.38 -0.86
N GLY A 31 -28.16 -6.21 -0.19
CA GLY A 31 -28.77 -6.01 1.11
C GLY A 31 -27.98 -6.60 2.29
N ASN A 32 -26.79 -7.15 2.05
CA ASN A 32 -25.91 -7.65 3.10
C ASN A 32 -24.43 -7.55 2.67
N SER A 33 -23.51 -7.67 3.63
CA SER A 33 -22.06 -7.61 3.39
C SER A 33 -21.39 -8.98 3.24
N LYS A 34 -22.12 -10.09 3.46
CA LYS A 34 -21.56 -11.44 3.37
C LYS A 34 -21.33 -11.80 1.90
N GLY A 35 -20.15 -12.31 1.60
CA GLY A 35 -19.78 -12.76 0.25
C GLY A 35 -19.20 -11.68 -0.67
N TYR A 36 -18.97 -10.46 -0.17
CA TYR A 36 -18.22 -9.45 -0.92
C TYR A 36 -16.78 -9.92 -1.18
N LEU A 37 -16.34 -9.82 -2.43
CA LEU A 37 -15.01 -10.27 -2.88
C LEU A 37 -14.30 -9.13 -3.61
N SER A 38 -13.48 -8.39 -2.86
CA SER A 38 -12.79 -7.17 -3.33
C SER A 38 -11.85 -7.36 -4.52
N SER A 39 -11.46 -8.58 -4.87
CA SER A 39 -10.48 -8.85 -5.95
C SER A 39 -11.03 -9.71 -7.08
N VAL A 40 -12.33 -9.99 -7.09
CA VAL A 40 -12.95 -10.82 -8.12
C VAL A 40 -13.76 -9.93 -9.05
N LYS A 41 -13.31 -9.81 -10.31
CA LYS A 41 -13.98 -9.01 -11.34
C LYS A 41 -15.46 -9.39 -11.41
N GLY A 42 -16.34 -8.40 -11.26
CA GLY A 42 -17.79 -8.57 -11.29
C GLY A 42 -18.41 -8.97 -9.95
N LYS A 43 -17.60 -9.21 -8.91
CA LYS A 43 -18.04 -9.38 -7.51
C LYS A 43 -17.46 -8.32 -6.56
N ASP A 44 -16.52 -7.53 -7.06
CA ASP A 44 -15.91 -6.38 -6.40
C ASP A 44 -16.77 -5.10 -6.53
N TYR A 45 -17.76 -5.08 -7.43
CA TYR A 45 -18.66 -3.93 -7.64
C TYR A 45 -17.89 -2.63 -7.95
N LEU A 46 -16.71 -2.80 -8.55
CA LEU A 46 -15.84 -1.73 -9.02
C LEU A 46 -16.00 -1.56 -10.53
N SER A 47 -15.98 -0.31 -10.96
CA SER A 47 -15.79 0.07 -12.36
C SER A 47 -14.41 -0.34 -12.86
N ASP A 48 -14.24 -0.44 -14.18
CA ASP A 48 -12.94 -0.80 -14.75
C ASP A 48 -11.86 0.24 -14.44
N GLU A 49 -12.22 1.53 -14.38
CA GLU A 49 -11.33 2.63 -13.97
C GLU A 49 -10.84 2.48 -12.53
N GLU A 50 -11.74 2.20 -11.58
CA GLU A 50 -11.41 1.97 -10.17
C GLU A 50 -10.49 0.76 -9.99
N ARG A 51 -10.70 -0.29 -10.79
CA ARG A 51 -9.87 -1.50 -10.76
C ARG A 51 -8.46 -1.22 -11.28
N GLU A 52 -8.33 -0.46 -12.36
CA GLU A 52 -7.03 -0.04 -12.88
C GLU A 52 -6.33 0.92 -11.91
N GLU A 53 -7.04 1.85 -11.27
CA GLU A 53 -6.48 2.73 -10.24
C GLU A 53 -5.94 1.92 -9.05
N ALA A 54 -6.73 0.98 -8.51
CA ALA A 54 -6.29 0.10 -7.43
C ALA A 54 -5.05 -0.72 -7.80
N LYS A 55 -4.95 -1.19 -9.04
CA LYS A 55 -3.79 -1.93 -9.56
C LYS A 55 -2.54 -1.05 -9.65
N GLN A 56 -2.67 0.19 -10.10
CA GLN A 56 -1.55 1.15 -10.14
C GLN A 56 -1.08 1.52 -8.74
N LEU A 57 -2.01 1.78 -7.81
CA LEU A 57 -1.71 2.07 -6.41
C LEU A 57 -0.98 0.89 -5.75
N LEU A 58 -1.44 -0.34 -5.97
CA LEU A 58 -0.77 -1.54 -5.47
C LEU A 58 0.68 -1.62 -5.98
N LYS A 59 0.90 -1.40 -7.28
CA LYS A 59 2.24 -1.41 -7.88
C LYS A 59 3.16 -0.37 -7.22
N GLN A 60 2.67 0.85 -7.00
CA GLN A 60 3.44 1.92 -6.35
C GLN A 60 3.78 1.59 -4.89
N ILE A 61 2.81 1.08 -4.13
CA ILE A 61 2.99 0.65 -2.73
C ILE A 61 4.07 -0.44 -2.63
N PHE A 62 4.00 -1.46 -3.48
CA PHE A 62 4.95 -2.57 -3.47
C PHE A 62 6.36 -2.13 -3.85
N GLN A 63 6.51 -1.33 -4.92
CA GLN A 63 7.80 -0.80 -5.35
C GLN A 63 8.47 0.06 -4.27
N THR A 64 7.69 0.90 -3.59
CA THR A 64 8.19 1.79 -2.53
C THR A 64 8.57 1.02 -1.27
N THR A 65 7.86 -0.06 -0.95
CA THR A 65 8.20 -0.95 0.17
C THR A 65 9.53 -1.66 -0.06
N THR A 66 9.74 -2.24 -1.25
CA THR A 66 11.01 -2.89 -1.61
C THR A 66 12.20 -1.93 -1.59
N ALA A 67 12.01 -0.68 -2.06
CA ALA A 67 13.07 0.31 -2.06
C ALA A 67 13.49 0.75 -0.64
N GLN A 68 12.53 0.88 0.28
CA GLN A 68 12.82 1.23 1.68
C GLN A 68 13.48 0.10 2.47
N LEU A 69 13.09 -1.16 2.21
CA LEU A 69 13.74 -2.31 2.84
C LEU A 69 15.23 -2.37 2.45
N ASN A 70 15.54 -2.19 1.17
CA ASN A 70 16.93 -2.16 0.71
C ASN A 70 17.74 -1.01 1.33
N GLN A 71 17.14 0.17 1.51
CA GLN A 71 17.82 1.30 2.15
C GLN A 71 18.10 1.04 3.63
N ARG A 72 17.15 0.44 4.37
CA ARG A 72 17.35 0.07 5.79
C ARG A 72 18.45 -0.98 5.97
N ASP A 73 18.49 -2.00 5.12
CA ASP A 73 19.55 -3.01 5.13
C ASP A 73 20.93 -2.39 4.86
N LEU A 74 21.01 -1.46 3.90
CA LEU A 74 22.25 -0.73 3.61
C LEU A 74 22.70 0.18 4.76
N ASP A 75 21.77 0.87 5.41
CA ASP A 75 22.06 1.74 6.55
C ASP A 75 22.50 0.92 7.79
N MET A 76 21.91 -0.26 8.01
CA MET A 76 22.37 -1.20 9.05
C MET A 76 23.76 -1.78 8.74
N ALA A 77 24.03 -2.15 7.48
CA ALA A 77 25.33 -2.65 7.06
C ALA A 77 26.45 -1.59 7.16
N ARG A 78 26.09 -0.30 7.03
CA ARG A 78 27.02 0.84 7.16
C ARG A 78 27.26 1.28 8.61
N GLY A 79 26.34 0.97 9.52
CA GLY A 79 26.37 1.40 10.93
C GLY A 79 27.43 0.73 11.83
N ASN A 80 28.17 -0.28 11.36
CA ASN A 80 29.16 -1.02 12.17
C ASN A 80 30.64 -0.66 11.88
N ARG A 81 30.92 0.42 11.15
CA ARG A 81 32.28 0.93 10.94
C ARG A 81 32.39 2.36 11.47
N GLY A 82 32.68 2.52 12.76
CA GLY A 82 32.91 3.86 13.31
C GLY A 82 33.09 4.01 14.82
N VAL A 83 33.38 2.96 15.59
CA VAL A 83 33.58 3.10 17.04
C VAL A 83 34.80 2.33 17.54
N ASP A 84 35.96 2.44 16.88
CA ASP A 84 37.20 1.83 17.41
C ASP A 84 38.50 2.60 17.13
N GLU A 85 38.47 3.93 16.96
CA GLU A 85 39.71 4.68 16.66
C GLU A 85 39.97 5.95 17.47
N LEU A 86 39.45 6.06 18.71
CA LEU A 86 39.82 7.18 19.59
C LEU A 86 39.94 6.76 21.06
N LYS A 87 40.90 5.89 21.38
CA LYS A 87 41.57 5.88 22.70
C LYS A 87 43.05 5.56 22.50
N SER A 88 43.80 6.59 22.15
CA SER A 88 45.25 6.64 22.36
C SER A 88 45.56 7.45 23.61
#